data_AF-A0A7W7PXN4-F1
#
_entry.id   AF-A0A7W7PXN4-F1
#
_cell.length_a   1.000
_cell.length_b   1.000
_cell.length_c   1.000
_cell.angle_alpha   90.00
_cell.angle_beta   90.00
_cell.angle_gamma   90.00
#
_symmetry.space_group_name_H-M   'P 1'
#
loop_
_entity.id
_entity.type
_entity.pdbx_description
1 polymer ?
#
loop_
_entity_poly.entity_id
_entity_poly.type
_entity_poly.pdbx_seq_one_letter_code
_entity_poly.pdbx_strand_id
1 'polypeptide(L)'
;MRTAARFADLWITQNVGQDPTACAGAPHAEVRRPVALLDEVCARQGREPGTLPRLAVLGYGGERPLSSVETFRDCVGRYAGLGIATLAVLWPRGNQEHTRLAVLEQAAAECLRHRSVP
;
A
#
# COMPACT_ATOMS: atom_id res chain seq x y z
N MET A 1 -16.48 -8.49 3.11
CA MET A 1 -15.22 -9.27 2.99
C MET A 1 -15.41 -10.77 2.73
N ARG A 2 -16.48 -11.45 3.20
CA ARG A 2 -16.67 -12.91 2.96
C ARG A 2 -16.55 -13.33 1.49
N THR A 3 -17.18 -12.59 0.57
CA THR A 3 -17.09 -12.85 -0.88
C THR A 3 -15.65 -12.76 -1.38
N ALA A 4 -14.91 -11.71 -0.97
CA ALA A 4 -13.52 -11.54 -1.35
C ALA A 4 -12.63 -12.67 -0.79
N ALA A 5 -12.80 -13.03 0.48
CA ALA A 5 -12.06 -14.14 1.08
C ALA A 5 -12.27 -15.45 0.31
N ARG A 6 -13.49 -15.72 -0.16
CA ARG A 6 -13.80 -16.97 -0.87
C ARG A 6 -13.38 -16.99 -2.34
N PHE A 7 -13.40 -15.85 -3.03
CA PHE A 7 -13.33 -15.83 -4.50
C PHE A 7 -12.31 -14.87 -5.09
N ALA A 8 -11.77 -13.93 -4.33
CA ALA A 8 -10.87 -12.93 -4.90
C ALA A 8 -9.45 -13.50 -5.11
N ASP A 9 -8.85 -13.13 -6.24
CA ASP A 9 -7.42 -13.36 -6.50
C ASP A 9 -6.55 -12.20 -6.00
N LEU A 10 -7.15 -11.02 -5.77
CA LEU A 10 -6.48 -9.82 -5.26
C LEU A 10 -7.46 -9.02 -4.40
N TRP A 11 -6.97 -8.50 -3.28
CA TRP A 11 -7.73 -7.53 -2.48
C TRP A 11 -7.06 -6.15 -2.50
N ILE A 12 -7.85 -5.12 -2.79
CA ILE A 12 -7.36 -3.74 -2.95
C ILE A 12 -7.89 -2.88 -1.80
N THR A 13 -7.01 -2.05 -1.24
CA THR A 13 -7.33 -1.08 -0.21
C THR A 13 -6.67 0.27 -0.47
N GLN A 14 -7.02 1.28 0.30
CA GLN A 14 -6.49 2.64 0.19
C GLN A 14 -6.35 3.27 1.57
N ASN A 15 -5.47 4.25 1.68
CA ASN A 15 -5.14 4.95 2.92
C ASN A 15 -5.97 6.22 3.14
N VAL A 16 -7.22 6.21 2.69
CA VAL A 16 -8.11 7.38 2.75
C VAL A 16 -8.84 7.34 4.08
N GLY A 17 -8.53 8.31 4.93
CA GLY A 17 -9.18 8.47 6.23
C GLY A 17 -10.69 8.53 6.08
N GLN A 18 -11.38 7.51 6.60
CA GLN A 18 -12.84 7.56 6.78
C GLN A 18 -13.17 8.30 8.10
N ASP A 19 -12.23 8.29 9.04
CA ASP A 19 -12.32 8.95 10.34
C ASP A 19 -11.17 9.97 10.50
N PRO A 20 -11.46 11.28 10.53
CA PRO A 20 -10.46 12.33 10.73
C PRO A 20 -9.68 12.19 12.04
N THR A 21 -10.26 11.57 13.07
CA THR A 21 -9.64 11.42 14.40
C THR A 21 -8.67 10.25 14.47
N ALA A 22 -8.90 9.19 13.68
CA ALA A 22 -7.98 8.06 13.56
C ALA A 22 -6.75 8.37 12.67
N CYS A 23 -6.85 9.42 11.85
CA CYS A 23 -5.89 9.74 10.79
C CYS A 23 -4.82 10.78 11.19
N ALA A 24 -4.82 11.26 12.44
CA ALA A 24 -3.86 12.24 12.92
C ALA A 24 -2.43 11.68 12.94
N GLY A 25 -1.69 11.85 11.85
CA GLY A 25 -0.26 11.54 11.73
C GLY A 25 0.09 10.12 11.29
N ALA A 26 -0.88 9.21 11.14
CA ALA A 26 -0.63 7.81 10.78
C ALA A 26 -1.57 7.29 9.67
N PRO A 27 -1.41 7.70 8.39
CA PRO A 27 -2.32 7.32 7.30
C PRO A 27 -2.44 5.79 7.09
N HIS A 28 -1.40 5.04 7.42
CA HIS A 28 -1.38 3.57 7.35
C HIS A 28 -2.30 2.88 8.38
N ALA A 29 -2.73 3.57 9.44
CA ALA A 29 -3.64 3.01 10.44
C ALA A 29 -5.00 2.64 9.82
N GLU A 30 -5.45 3.41 8.81
CA GLU A 30 -6.67 3.15 8.04
C GLU A 30 -6.61 1.82 7.26
N VAL A 31 -5.42 1.33 6.94
CA VAL A 31 -5.22 0.06 6.23
C VAL A 31 -5.09 -1.11 7.19
N ARG A 32 -4.48 -0.90 8.35
CA ARG A 32 -4.23 -1.95 9.34
C ARG A 32 -5.52 -2.65 9.79
N ARG A 33 -6.58 -1.90 10.09
CA ARG A 33 -7.85 -2.49 10.57
C ARG A 33 -8.53 -3.36 9.50
N PRO A 34 -8.74 -2.88 8.26
CA PRO A 34 -9.25 -3.72 7.17
C PRO A 34 -8.41 -4.97 6.88
N VAL A 35 -7.08 -4.89 6.96
CA VAL A 35 -6.19 -6.05 6.80
C VAL A 35 -6.48 -7.11 7.87
N ALA A 36 -6.49 -6.73 9.15
CA ALA A 36 -6.75 -7.66 10.24
C ALA A 36 -8.14 -8.33 10.11
N LEU A 37 -9.15 -7.56 9.69
CA LEU A 37 -10.49 -8.09 9.43
C LEU A 37 -10.50 -9.07 8.25
N LEU A 38 -9.74 -8.78 7.18
CA LEU A 38 -9.63 -9.69 6.05
C LEU A 38 -9.01 -11.02 6.47
N ASP A 39 -7.97 -10.98 7.31
CA ASP A 39 -7.28 -12.18 7.80
C ASP A 39 -8.21 -13.06 8.63
N GLU A 40 -8.97 -12.47 9.55
CA GLU A 40 -9.99 -13.17 10.34
C GLU A 40 -11.04 -13.83 9.43
N VAL A 41 -11.51 -13.09 8.42
CA VAL A 41 -12.53 -13.59 7.49
C VAL A 41 -11.97 -14.68 6.57
N CYS A 42 -10.72 -14.60 6.11
CA CYS A 42 -10.04 -15.66 5.37
C CYS A 42 -9.96 -16.94 6.20
N ALA A 43 -9.47 -16.84 7.44
CA ALA A 43 -9.37 -17.99 8.35
C ALA A 43 -10.74 -18.65 8.59
N ARG A 44 -11.80 -17.85 8.83
CA ARG A 44 -13.18 -18.33 8.95
C ARG A 44 -13.75 -18.98 7.69
N GLN A 45 -13.19 -18.70 6.51
CA GLN A 45 -13.59 -19.33 5.24
C GLN A 45 -12.68 -20.51 4.85
N GLY A 46 -11.71 -20.88 5.71
CA GLY A 46 -10.75 -21.94 5.41
C GLY A 46 -9.68 -21.55 4.40
N ARG A 47 -9.48 -20.25 4.15
CA ARG A 47 -8.41 -19.73 3.31
C ARG A 47 -7.25 -19.25 4.18
N GLU A 48 -6.04 -19.69 3.86
CA GLU A 48 -4.83 -19.15 4.48
C GLU A 48 -4.68 -17.67 4.09
N PRO A 49 -4.65 -16.72 5.06
CA PRO A 49 -4.67 -15.28 4.75
C PRO A 49 -3.53 -14.79 3.84
N GLY A 50 -2.32 -15.34 3.97
CA GLY A 50 -1.16 -15.01 3.13
C GLY A 50 -1.36 -15.32 1.64
N THR A 51 -2.20 -16.29 1.29
CA THR A 51 -2.52 -16.64 -0.11
C THR A 51 -3.38 -15.62 -0.85
N LEU A 52 -3.96 -14.63 -0.17
CA LEU A 52 -4.66 -13.53 -0.81
C LEU A 52 -3.72 -12.32 -0.94
N PRO A 53 -3.11 -12.07 -2.11
CA PRO A 53 -2.26 -10.90 -2.27
C PRO A 53 -3.09 -9.63 -2.05
N ARG A 54 -2.42 -8.62 -1.49
CA ARG A 54 -3.02 -7.35 -1.11
C ARG A 54 -2.30 -6.21 -1.82
N LEU A 55 -3.07 -5.29 -2.37
CA LEU A 55 -2.58 -4.07 -2.99
C LEU A 55 -3.10 -2.85 -2.23
N ALA A 56 -2.21 -1.91 -1.89
CA ALA A 56 -2.60 -0.61 -1.35
C ALA A 56 -2.40 0.49 -2.39
N VAL A 57 -3.44 1.28 -2.61
CA VAL A 57 -3.38 2.50 -3.43
C VAL A 57 -3.01 3.68 -2.54
N LEU A 58 -1.90 4.36 -2.87
CA LEU A 58 -1.36 5.49 -2.13
C LEU A 58 -1.37 6.77 -2.97
N GLY A 59 -1.31 7.92 -2.31
CA GLY A 59 -1.27 9.25 -2.94
C GLY A 59 -2.62 9.97 -3.00
N TYR A 60 -3.73 9.30 -2.69
CA TYR A 60 -5.03 9.95 -2.49
C TYR A 60 -5.23 10.42 -1.03
N GLY A 61 -4.87 9.58 -0.05
CA GLY A 61 -5.02 9.84 1.38
C GLY A 61 -3.92 10.73 1.98
N GLY A 62 -3.49 10.46 3.21
CA GLY A 62 -2.44 11.24 3.87
C GLY A 62 -1.02 10.96 3.37
N GLU A 63 -0.77 9.79 2.78
CA GLU A 63 0.56 9.43 2.25
C GLU A 63 0.93 10.30 1.05
N ARG A 64 2.22 10.66 0.97
CA ARG A 64 2.83 11.37 -0.17
C ARG A 64 4.07 10.60 -0.65
N PRO A 65 3.91 9.42 -1.30
CA PRO A 65 5.03 8.51 -1.57
C PRO A 65 6.10 9.10 -2.49
N LEU A 66 5.75 10.02 -3.38
CA LEU A 66 6.68 10.66 -4.32
C LEU A 66 7.19 12.04 -3.84
N SER A 67 7.11 12.33 -2.55
CA SER A 67 7.67 13.58 -1.99
C SER A 67 9.20 13.54 -1.86
N SER A 68 9.76 12.37 -1.58
CA SER A 68 11.19 12.04 -1.63
C SER A 68 11.36 10.53 -1.78
N VAL A 69 12.58 10.09 -2.10
CA VAL A 69 12.87 8.64 -2.19
C VAL A 69 12.84 7.98 -0.82
N GLU A 70 13.27 8.68 0.23
CA GLU A 70 13.15 8.22 1.62
C GLU A 70 11.69 7.99 1.99
N THR A 71 10.80 8.91 1.62
CA THR A 71 9.36 8.76 1.87
C THR A 71 8.78 7.56 1.12
N PHE A 72 9.24 7.31 -0.12
CA PHE A 72 8.87 6.11 -0.86
C PHE A 72 9.31 4.83 -0.14
N ARG A 73 10.57 4.76 0.33
CA ARG A 73 11.09 3.61 1.08
C ARG A 73 10.32 3.37 2.37
N ASP A 74 10.03 4.44 3.11
CA ASP A 74 9.25 4.37 4.34
C ASP A 74 7.85 3.82 4.07
N CYS A 75 7.21 4.23 2.96
CA CYS A 75 5.94 3.65 2.54
C CYS A 75 6.08 2.15 2.24
N VAL A 76 7.08 1.75 1.44
CA VAL A 76 7.32 0.33 1.10
C VAL A 76 7.46 -0.52 2.38
N GLY A 77 8.35 -0.13 3.29
CA GLY A 77 8.58 -0.87 4.53
C GLY A 77 7.34 -0.94 5.43
N ARG A 78 6.68 0.20 5.62
CA ARG A 78 5.49 0.31 6.49
C ARG A 78 4.33 -0.56 5.99
N TYR A 79 4.03 -0.52 4.70
CA TYR A 79 2.93 -1.29 4.12
C TYR A 79 3.28 -2.76 3.92
N ALA A 80 4.55 -3.09 3.66
CA ALA A 80 5.02 -4.48 3.71
C ALA A 80 4.81 -5.10 5.10
N GLY A 81 5.07 -4.34 6.17
CA GLY A 81 4.78 -4.75 7.55
C GLY A 81 3.29 -4.98 7.84
N LEU A 82 2.39 -4.49 6.99
CA LEU A 82 0.95 -4.75 7.04
C LEU A 82 0.52 -5.91 6.10
N GLY A 83 1.45 -6.66 5.52
CA GLY A 83 1.14 -7.75 4.59
C GLY A 83 0.66 -7.27 3.22
N ILE A 84 0.93 -6.02 2.85
CA ILE A 84 0.68 -5.50 1.50
C ILE A 84 1.82 -5.93 0.58
N ALA A 85 1.49 -6.69 -0.46
CA ALA A 85 2.45 -7.19 -1.43
C ALA A 85 2.74 -6.17 -2.55
N THR A 86 1.78 -5.30 -2.85
CA THR A 86 1.88 -4.35 -3.96
C THR A 86 1.44 -2.95 -3.56
N LEU A 87 2.22 -1.94 -3.93
CA LEU A 87 1.81 -0.54 -3.83
C LEU A 87 1.48 0.01 -5.22
N ALA A 88 0.27 0.55 -5.38
CA ALA A 88 -0.07 1.40 -6.52
C ALA A 88 0.03 2.86 -6.08
N VAL A 89 0.99 3.59 -6.65
CA VAL A 89 1.20 5.00 -6.31
C VAL A 89 0.51 5.85 -7.37
N LEU A 90 -0.47 6.65 -6.96
CA LEU A 90 -1.15 7.56 -7.86
C LEU A 90 -0.20 8.66 -8.34
N TRP A 91 -0.27 8.95 -9.65
CA TRP A 91 0.47 10.08 -10.19
C TRP A 91 -0.07 11.38 -9.60
N PRO A 92 0.80 12.20 -8.99
CA PRO A 92 0.42 13.39 -8.27
C PRO A 92 0.06 14.52 -9.23
N ARG A 93 -1.07 15.20 -8.97
CA ARG A 93 -1.54 16.33 -9.78
C ARG A 93 -0.77 17.63 -9.47
N GLY A 94 -0.76 18.58 -10.41
CA GLY A 94 -0.28 19.95 -10.23
C GLY A 94 1.21 20.18 -10.55
N ASN A 95 1.67 21.44 -10.45
CA ASN A 95 2.90 21.97 -11.07
C ASN A 95 4.27 21.41 -10.59
N GLN A 96 4.30 20.29 -9.85
CA GLN A 96 5.54 19.66 -9.37
C GLN A 96 5.77 18.29 -10.05
N GLU A 97 5.20 18.06 -11.23
CA GLU A 97 5.29 16.79 -11.97
C GLU A 97 6.75 16.38 -12.25
N HIS A 98 7.60 17.32 -12.67
CA HIS A 98 8.99 17.02 -13.03
C HIS A 98 9.83 16.57 -11.82
N THR A 99 9.70 17.23 -10.67
CA THR A 99 10.37 16.84 -9.42
C THR A 99 9.95 15.43 -8.97
N ARG A 100 8.69 15.07 -9.19
CA ARG A 100 8.13 13.77 -8.78
C ARG A 100 8.47 12.66 -9.75
N LEU A 101 8.74 12.98 -11.03
CA LEU A 101 9.31 12.05 -11.99
C LEU A 101 10.72 11.62 -11.59
N ALA A 102 11.58 12.54 -11.19
CA ALA A 102 12.92 12.20 -10.71
C ALA A 102 12.89 11.23 -9.51
N VAL A 103 11.95 11.43 -8.58
CA VAL A 103 11.75 10.51 -7.44
C VAL A 103 11.29 9.12 -7.92
N LEU A 104 10.36 9.06 -8.87
CA LEU A 104 9.90 7.79 -9.45
C LEU A 104 11.04 7.04 -10.16
N GLU A 105 11.84 7.74 -10.98
CA GLU A 105 12.96 7.16 -11.70
C GLU A 105 14.01 6.59 -10.73
N GLN A 106 14.34 7.33 -9.67
CA GLN A 106 15.28 6.86 -8.66
C GLN A 106 14.75 5.64 -7.89
N ALA A 107 13.47 5.66 -7.49
CA ALA A 107 12.83 4.51 -6.85
C ALA A 107 12.79 3.27 -7.78
N ALA A 108 12.48 3.45 -9.06
CA ALA A 108 12.49 2.36 -10.04
C ALA A 108 13.88 1.76 -10.22
N ALA A 109 14.92 2.61 -10.29
CA ALA A 109 16.30 2.16 -10.40
C ALA A 109 16.72 1.30 -9.18
N GLU A 110 16.23 1.63 -7.98
CA GLU A 110 16.46 0.82 -6.77
C GLU A 110 15.80 -0.55 -6.86
N CYS A 111 14.53 -0.62 -7.25
CA CYS A 111 13.82 -1.89 -7.39
C CYS A 111 14.49 -2.83 -8.42
N LEU A 112 14.97 -2.29 -9.54
CA LEU A 112 15.69 -3.06 -10.55
C LEU A 112 17.02 -3.64 -10.01
N ARG A 113 17.73 -2.89 -9.16
CA ARG A 113 18.95 -3.39 -8.51
C ARG A 113 18.68 -4.54 -7.54
N HIS A 114 17.60 -4.48 -6.76
CA HIS A 114 17.25 -5.53 -5.79
C HIS A 114 16.74 -6.82 -6.44
N ARG A 115 16.15 -6.73 -7.64
CA ARG A 115 15.65 -7.89 -8.39
C ARG A 115 16.76 -8.63 -9.16
N SER A 116 17.99 -8.13 -9.10
CA SER A 116 19.15 -8.68 -9.82
C SER A 116 19.95 -9.74 -9.03
N VAL A 117 19.42 -10.24 -7.91
CA VAL A 117 19.99 -11.40 -7.21
C VAL A 117 19.06 -12.59 -7.44
N PRO A 118 19.53 -13.68 -8.11
CA PRO A 118 18.74 -14.87 -8.37
C PRO A 118 18.40 -15.65 -7.09
#